data_AF-A0AAU1IEF5-F1
#
_entry.id   AF-A0AAU1IEF5-F1
#
_cell.length_a   1.000
_cell.length_b   1.000
_cell.length_c   1.000
_cell.angle_alpha   90.00
_cell.angle_beta   90.00
_cell.angle_gamma   90.00
#
_symmetry.space_group_name_H-M   'P 1'
#
loop_
_entity.id
_entity.type
_entity.pdbx_description
1 polymer ?
#
loop_
_entity_poly.entity_id
_entity_poly.type
_entity_poly.pdbx_seq_one_letter_code
_entity_poly.pdbx_strand_id
1 'polypeptide(L)' 'MYPSVANCPSVQTKVNAGETVTVICQQPGQTVGGNPYWVLVSTTNGNHMGFMASYYIKNTTNWIDGVGRCQ' A
#
# COMPACT_ATOMS: atom_id res chain seq x y z
N MET A 1 13.77 5.34 2.57
CA MET A 1 12.79 6.22 3.25
C MET A 1 11.53 5.40 3.49
N TYR A 2 11.02 5.37 4.72
CA TYR A 2 9.84 4.56 5.05
C TYR A 2 8.53 5.30 4.71
N PRO A 3 7.55 4.66 4.06
CA PRO A 3 6.28 5.29 3.75
C PRO A 3 5.53 5.74 4.99
N SER A 4 4.97 6.96 4.93
CA SER A 4 4.08 7.54 5.93
C SER A 4 3.30 8.68 5.28
N VAL A 5 2.21 9.13 5.90
CA VAL A 5 1.46 10.29 5.38
C VAL A 5 2.28 11.59 5.40
N ALA A 6 3.24 11.69 6.32
CA ALA A 6 4.16 12.83 6.41
C ALA A 6 5.27 12.78 5.35
N ASN A 7 5.76 11.58 5.04
CA ASN A 7 6.82 11.34 4.06
C ASN A 7 6.29 11.31 2.62
N CYS A 8 5.01 11.01 2.43
CA CYS A 8 4.32 10.95 1.15
C CYS A 8 3.08 11.87 1.16
N PRO A 9 3.25 13.21 1.22
CA PRO A 9 2.13 14.14 1.40
C PRO A 9 1.27 14.32 0.15
N SER A 10 1.80 13.97 -1.03
CA SER A 10 1.07 14.08 -2.29
C SER A 10 0.21 12.83 -2.52
N VAL A 11 -1.11 13.02 -2.48
CA VAL A 11 -2.08 11.97 -2.80
C VAL A 11 -2.19 11.82 -4.32
N GLN A 12 -1.85 10.63 -4.83
CA GLN A 12 -1.95 10.34 -6.27
C GLN A 12 -3.39 10.12 -6.72
N THR A 13 -4.18 9.41 -5.92
CA THR A 13 -5.59 9.10 -6.19
C THR A 13 -6.29 8.58 -4.92
N LYS A 14 -7.60 8.32 -5.01
CA LYS A 14 -8.39 7.64 -3.97
C LYS A 14 -8.92 6.32 -4.53
N VAL A 15 -8.87 5.28 -3.71
CA VAL A 15 -9.41 3.95 -4.04
C VAL A 15 -10.59 3.70 -3.10
N ASN A 16 -11.74 3.34 -3.67
CA ASN A 16 -12.95 3.08 -2.89
C ASN A 16 -12.95 1.64 -2.34
N ALA A 17 -13.71 1.41 -1.27
CA ALA A 17 -13.91 0.06 -0.76
C ALA A 17 -14.54 -0.84 -1.83
N GLY A 18 -13.96 -2.01 -2.06
CA GLY A 18 -14.39 -2.96 -3.08
C GLY A 18 -13.67 -2.82 -4.43
N GLU A 19 -12.95 -1.73 -4.66
CA GLU A 19 -12.08 -1.60 -5.83
C GLU A 19 -10.84 -2.48 -5.67
N THR A 20 -10.33 -2.97 -6.81
CA THR A 20 -9.11 -3.80 -6.86
C THR A 20 -7.91 -2.94 -7.24
N VAL A 21 -6.76 -3.27 -6.67
CA VAL A 21 -5.46 -2.69 -7.02
C VAL A 21 -4.45 -3.80 -7.22
N THR A 22 -3.44 -3.55 -8.04
CA THR A 22 -2.31 -4.46 -8.21
C THR A 22 -1.23 -4.10 -7.19
N VAL A 23 -0.92 -5.03 -6.29
CA VAL A 23 0.19 -4.88 -5.34
C VAL A 23 1.50 -5.27 -6.02
N ILE A 24 2.47 -4.36 -6.03
CA ILE A 24 3.77 -4.56 -6.68
C ILE A 24 4.81 -5.08 -5.69
N CYS A 25 4.93 -4.41 -4.54
CA CYS A 25 5.88 -4.77 -3.49
C CYS A 25 5.40 -4.24 -2.13
N GLN A 26 6.01 -4.72 -1.05
CA GLN A 26 5.70 -4.30 0.33
C GLN A 26 6.94 -3.91 1.13
N GLN A 27 6.79 -3.02 2.11
CA GLN A 27 7.87 -2.62 3.02
C GLN A 27 7.33 -2.07 4.34
N PRO A 28 8.14 -2.03 5.42
CA PRO A 28 7.75 -1.37 6.67
C PRO A 28 7.45 0.12 6.47
N GLY A 29 6.58 0.69 7.29
CA GLY A 29 6.26 2.10 7.31
C GLY A 29 5.61 2.56 8.61
N GLN A 30 4.93 3.70 8.59
CA GLN A 30 4.13 4.14 9.74
C GLN A 30 3.04 3.12 10.07
N THR A 31 2.85 2.78 11.34
CA THR A 31 1.77 1.86 11.73
C THR A 31 0.40 2.52 11.58
N VAL A 32 -0.51 1.87 10.86
CA VAL A 32 -1.91 2.29 10.68
C VAL A 32 -2.82 1.13 11.07
N GLY A 33 -3.76 1.36 12.00
CA GLY A 33 -4.69 0.32 12.46
C GLY A 33 -4.01 -0.93 13.03
N GLY A 34 -2.79 -0.81 13.58
CA GLY A 34 -1.99 -1.93 14.07
C GLY A 34 -1.19 -2.69 13.02
N ASN A 35 -1.26 -2.30 11.73
CA ASN A 35 -0.45 -2.87 10.65
C ASN A 35 0.78 -1.99 10.37
N PRO A 36 2.03 -2.51 10.51
CA PRO A 36 3.26 -1.75 10.27
C PRO A 36 3.73 -1.76 8.81
N TYR A 37 3.02 -2.40 7.88
CA TYR A 37 3.43 -2.54 6.49
C TYR A 37 2.66 -1.63 5.53
N TRP A 38 3.37 -1.19 4.50
CA TRP A 38 2.88 -0.42 3.37
C TRP A 38 3.17 -1.15 2.08
N VAL A 39 2.29 -1.00 1.10
CA VAL A 39 2.36 -1.63 -0.20
C VAL A 39 2.46 -0.57 -1.29
N LEU A 40 3.34 -0.79 -2.28
CA LEU A 40 3.29 -0.04 -3.52
C LEU A 40 2.20 -0.65 -4.40
N VAL A 41 1.22 0.16 -4.78
CA VAL A 41 0.07 -0.30 -5.56
C VAL A 41 -0.06 0.49 -6.85
N SER A 42 -0.58 -0.17 -7.88
CA SER A 42 -1.07 0.44 -9.11
C SER A 42 -2.58 0.27 -9.20
N THR A 43 -3.30 1.32 -9.61
CA THR A 43 -4.74 1.20 -9.91
C THR A 43 -4.99 0.38 -11.17
N THR A 44 -6.21 -0.15 -11.34
CA THR A 44 -6.60 -1.06 -12.43
C THR A 44 -6.25 -0.56 -13.83
N ASN A 45 -6.29 0.75 -14.06
CA ASN A 45 -5.97 1.34 -15.36
C ASN A 45 -4.48 1.68 -15.52
N GLY A 46 -3.64 1.40 -14.53
CA GLY A 46 -2.20 1.73 -14.54
C GLY A 46 -1.87 3.22 -14.40
N ASN A 47 -2.88 4.09 -14.38
CA ASN A 47 -2.69 5.55 -14.44
C ASN A 47 -2.07 6.14 -13.17
N HIS A 48 -2.18 5.46 -12.04
CA HIS A 48 -1.68 5.94 -10.76
C HIS A 48 -0.96 4.83 -10.01
N MET A 49 0.20 5.18 -9.47
CA MET A 49 1.01 4.31 -8.62
C MET A 49 1.42 5.06 -7.36
N GLY A 50 1.35 4.41 -6.20
CA GLY A 50 1.72 5.03 -4.94
C GLY A 50 1.72 4.07 -3.77
N PHE A 51 2.24 4.54 -2.63
CA PHE A 51 2.22 3.76 -1.40
C PHE A 51 0.86 3.88 -0.71
N MET A 52 0.36 2.75 -0.22
CA MET A 52 -0.85 2.63 0.56
C MET A 52 -0.57 1.80 1.81
N ALA A 53 -1.14 2.17 2.96
CA ALA A 53 -1.03 1.36 4.16
C ALA A 53 -1.71 0.01 3.93
N SER A 54 -1.01 -1.09 4.23
CA SER A 54 -1.54 -2.44 3.99
C SER A 54 -2.79 -2.74 4.84
N TYR A 55 -3.04 -1.96 5.89
CA TYR A 55 -4.27 -2.00 6.69
C TYR A 55 -5.56 -1.92 5.85
N TYR A 56 -5.52 -1.18 4.74
CA TYR A 56 -6.69 -0.99 3.88
C TYR A 56 -6.83 -2.06 2.79
N ILE A 57 -5.88 -2.98 2.68
CA ILE A 57 -5.92 -4.10 1.72
C ILE A 57 -6.45 -5.32 2.46
N LYS A 58 -7.46 -5.97 1.88
CA LYS A 58 -7.97 -7.24 2.42
C LYS A 58 -6.89 -8.31 2.33
N ASN A 59 -6.35 -8.71 3.47
CA ASN A 59 -5.40 -9.80 3.59
C ASN A 59 -5.58 -10.51 4.95
N THR A 60 -5.17 -11.78 5.03
CA THR A 60 -5.31 -12.58 6.26
C THR A 60 -4.35 -12.13 7.36
N THR A 61 -3.16 -11.63 6.99
CA THR A 61 -2.17 -11.11 7.93
C THR A 61 -1.76 -9.69 7.57
N ASN A 62 -0.88 -9.08 8.37
CA ASN A 62 -0.30 -7.78 8.03
C ASN A 62 0.64 -7.86 6.82
N TRP A 63 1.18 -9.04 6.51
CA TRP A 63 2.11 -9.31 5.41
C TRP A 63 1.40 -10.07 4.28
N ILE A 64 1.53 -9.60 3.04
CA ILE A 64 0.90 -10.25 1.89
C ILE A 64 1.83 -11.35 1.36
N ASP A 65 1.43 -12.61 1.51
CA ASP A 65 2.22 -13.74 1.03
C ASP A 65 2.42 -13.70 -0.49
N GLY A 66 3.63 -14.00 -0.93
CA GLY A 66 4.00 -13.96 -2.35
C GLY A 66 4.37 -12.56 -2.89
N VAL A 67 4.11 -11.48 -2.15
CA VAL A 67 4.54 -10.13 -2.53
C VAL A 67 5.97 -9.88 -2.03
N GLY A 68 6.87 -9.48 -2.93
CA GLY A 68 8.27 -9.19 -2.60
C GLY A 68 8.45 -7.89 -1.82
N ARG A 69 9.65 -7.68 -1.27
CA ARG A 69 10.04 -6.39 -0.69
C ARG A 69 10.31 -5.35 -1.78
N CYS A 70 9.97 -4.08 -1.51
CA CYS A 70 10.41 -3.00 -2.40
C CYS A 70 11.95 -2.88 -2.33
N GLN A 71 12.61 -2.98 -3.48
CA GLN A 71 14.06 -2.84 -3.65
C GLN A 71 14.43 -1.44 -4.14
#